data_AF-A0A0F3MZW5-F1
#
_entry.id   AF-A0A0F3MZW5-F1
#
_cell.length_a   1.000
_cell.length_b   1.000
_cell.length_c   1.000
_cell.angle_alpha   90.00
_cell.angle_beta   90.00
_cell.angle_gamma   90.00
#
_symmetry.space_group_name_H-M   'P 1'
#
loop_
_entity.id
_entity.type
_entity.pdbx_description
1 polymer ?
#
loop_
_entity_poly.entity_id
_entity_poly.type
_entity_poly.pdbx_seq_one_letter_code
_entity_poly.pdbx_strand_id
1 'polypeptide(L)'
;MHCLQNLKEGGRMALVLPEGFLFRKDTAAVRQFLLSKAKLQLVISLPQGTFLPYIKTSILYFIDAHKPNNQKEYWFYEVKNIGVTLDNKKRKIIGINDLNRRGWKIKFI
;
A
#
# COMPACT_ATOMS: atom_id res chain seq x y z
N MET A 1 -14.59 1.06 6.42
CA MET A 1 -15.35 1.05 5.14
C MET A 1 -15.68 2.45 4.63
N HIS A 2 -15.76 3.46 5.51
CA HIS A 2 -16.03 4.85 5.17
C HIS A 2 -15.26 5.40 3.94
N CYS A 3 -13.94 5.16 3.84
CA CYS A 3 -13.15 5.67 2.71
C CYS A 3 -13.69 5.22 1.35
N LEU A 4 -14.04 3.93 1.21
CA LEU A 4 -14.58 3.40 -0.04
C LEU A 4 -15.98 3.93 -0.32
N GLN A 5 -16.83 4.06 0.72
CA GLN A 5 -18.22 4.54 0.56
C GLN A 5 -18.33 5.99 0.09
N ASN A 6 -17.31 6.81 0.35
CA ASN A 6 -17.27 8.20 -0.10
C ASN A 6 -16.64 8.40 -1.48
N LEU A 7 -16.21 7.32 -2.14
CA LEU A 7 -15.72 7.42 -3.50
C LEU A 7 -16.88 7.47 -4.49
N LYS A 8 -16.69 8.23 -5.56
CA LYS A 8 -17.53 8.12 -6.75
C LYS A 8 -17.22 6.80 -7.46
N GLU A 9 -18.15 6.31 -8.27
CA GLU A 9 -17.91 5.17 -9.15
C GLU A 9 -16.69 5.41 -10.06
N GLY A 10 -15.83 4.40 -10.20
CA GLY A 10 -14.54 4.53 -10.90
C GLY A 10 -13.45 5.26 -10.10
N GLY A 11 -13.74 5.69 -8.87
CA GLY A 11 -12.80 6.39 -8.00
C GLY A 11 -11.57 5.57 -7.60
N ARG A 12 -10.57 6.25 -7.03
CA ARG A 12 -9.30 5.66 -6.61
C ARG A 12 -9.01 6.02 -5.16
N MET A 13 -8.27 5.15 -4.46
CA MET A 13 -7.94 5.32 -3.05
C MET A 13 -6.59 4.71 -2.74
N ALA A 14 -5.83 5.35 -1.86
CA ALA A 14 -4.66 4.78 -1.22
C ALA A 14 -4.94 4.66 0.29
N LEU A 15 -4.76 3.47 0.84
CA LEU A 15 -4.91 3.19 2.27
C LEU A 15 -3.54 2.92 2.88
N VAL A 16 -3.15 3.70 3.88
CA VAL A 16 -1.95 3.45 4.69
C VAL A 16 -2.38 2.69 5.94
N LEU A 17 -1.92 1.44 6.08
CA LEU A 17 -2.36 0.54 7.14
C LEU A 17 -1.16 -0.20 7.74
N PRO A 18 -1.25 -0.69 8.99
CA PRO A 18 -0.27 -1.66 9.50
C PRO A 18 -0.20 -2.87 8.57
N GLU A 19 1.00 -3.37 8.28
CA GLU A 19 1.20 -4.52 7.37
C GLU A 19 0.47 -5.77 7.86
N GLY A 20 0.29 -5.90 9.18
CA GLY A 20 -0.55 -6.92 9.83
C GLY A 20 -1.97 -7.02 9.26
N PHE A 21 -2.52 -5.93 8.71
CA PHE A 21 -3.82 -5.91 8.06
C PHE A 21 -3.92 -6.88 6.87
N LEU A 22 -2.80 -7.23 6.23
CA LEU A 22 -2.80 -8.09 5.03
C LEU A 22 -3.02 -9.57 5.34
N PHE A 23 -2.63 -10.03 6.53
CA PHE A 23 -2.58 -11.46 6.85
C PHE A 23 -3.38 -11.86 8.09
N ARG A 24 -3.76 -10.92 8.97
CA ARG A 24 -4.56 -11.28 10.15
C ARG A 24 -5.95 -11.81 9.74
N LYS A 25 -6.46 -12.77 10.52
CA LYS A 25 -7.77 -13.43 10.27
C LYS A 25 -8.94 -12.50 10.54
N ASP A 26 -8.86 -11.70 11.60
CA ASP A 26 -9.90 -10.74 12.00
C ASP A 26 -10.19 -9.66 10.95
N THR A 27 -9.20 -9.36 10.08
CA THR A 27 -9.31 -8.38 9.00
C THR A 27 -9.68 -9.01 7.65
N ALA A 28 -9.82 -10.33 7.56
CA ALA A 28 -10.10 -11.04 6.31
C ALA A 28 -11.43 -10.59 5.67
N ALA A 29 -12.49 -10.43 6.46
CA ALA A 29 -13.78 -9.97 5.98
C ALA A 29 -13.69 -8.56 5.34
N VAL A 30 -12.89 -7.67 5.93
CA VAL A 30 -12.69 -6.32 5.40
C VAL A 30 -11.89 -6.36 4.09
N ARG A 31 -10.85 -7.20 4.00
CA ARG A 31 -10.09 -7.37 2.75
C ARG A 31 -10.98 -7.90 1.62
N GLN A 32 -11.80 -8.92 1.90
CA GLN A 32 -12.75 -9.47 0.94
C GLN A 32 -13.76 -8.41 0.49
N PHE A 33 -14.30 -7.62 1.41
CA PHE A 33 -15.20 -6.52 1.08
C PHE A 33 -14.55 -5.50 0.15
N LEU A 34 -13.34 -5.03 0.47
CA LEU A 34 -12.62 -4.06 -0.37
C LEU A 34 -12.36 -4.63 -1.78
N LEU A 35 -11.90 -5.88 -1.88
CA LEU A 35 -11.64 -6.53 -3.16
C LEU A 35 -12.91 -6.79 -3.97
N SER A 36 -14.07 -6.94 -3.34
CA SER A 36 -15.34 -7.12 -4.04
C SER A 36 -15.90 -5.84 -4.65
N LYS A 37 -15.42 -4.67 -4.20
CA LYS A 37 -15.96 -3.34 -4.55
C LYS A 37 -14.95 -2.41 -5.18
N ALA A 38 -13.68 -2.79 -5.26
CA ALA A 38 -12.63 -2.02 -5.89
C ALA A 38 -11.51 -2.95 -6.34
N LYS A 39 -10.76 -2.49 -7.34
CA LYS A 39 -9.66 -3.23 -7.95
C LYS A 39 -8.35 -2.89 -7.22
N LEU A 40 -7.72 -3.86 -6.56
CA LEU A 40 -6.43 -3.65 -5.88
C LEU A 40 -5.30 -3.64 -6.93
N GLN A 41 -4.77 -2.48 -7.24
CA GLN A 41 -3.73 -2.35 -8.26
C GLN A 41 -2.33 -2.61 -7.69
N LEU A 42 -2.03 -2.09 -6.49
CA LEU A 42 -0.68 -2.12 -5.95
C LEU A 42 -0.67 -2.20 -4.41
N VAL A 43 0.24 -3.00 -3.88
CA VAL A 43 0.61 -3.09 -2.48
C VAL A 43 2.06 -2.64 -2.33
N ILE A 44 2.31 -1.62 -1.52
CA ILE A 44 3.66 -1.14 -1.22
C ILE A 44 3.95 -1.43 0.25
N SER A 45 4.86 -2.36 0.54
CA SER A 45 5.39 -2.56 1.89
C SER A 45 6.47 -1.53 2.17
N LEU A 46 6.32 -0.79 3.27
CA LEU A 46 7.26 0.23 3.70
C LEU A 46 8.13 -0.30 4.85
N PRO A 47 9.38 0.17 4.97
CA PRO A 47 10.26 -0.26 6.04
C PRO A 47 9.73 0.22 7.41
N GLN A 48 10.00 -0.55 8.46
CA GLN A 48 9.64 -0.18 9.83
C GLN A 48 10.28 1.16 10.22
N GLY A 49 9.56 2.00 10.96
CA GLY A 49 10.03 3.35 11.28
C GLY A 49 9.82 4.35 10.16
N THR A 50 9.12 3.99 9.07
CA THR A 50 8.60 4.98 8.12
C THR A 50 7.60 5.90 8.81
N PHE A 51 6.70 5.35 9.62
CA PHE A 51 5.78 6.10 10.48
C PHE A 51 6.02 5.82 11.97
N LEU A 52 5.51 6.71 12.82
CA LEU A 52 5.49 6.55 14.27
C LEU A 52 4.07 6.17 14.73
N PRO A 53 3.92 5.32 15.77
CA PRO A 53 4.97 4.52 16.42
C PRO A 53 5.54 3.45 15.45
N TYR A 54 6.75 2.93 15.71
CA TYR A 54 7.56 2.05 14.83
C TYR A 54 6.88 0.74 14.40
N ILE A 55 5.82 0.84 13.61
CA ILE A 55 5.04 -0.27 13.07
C ILE A 55 5.39 -0.39 11.58
N LYS A 56 5.53 -1.62 11.10
CA LYS A 56 5.68 -1.86 9.66
C LYS A 56 4.33 -1.61 8.98
N THR A 57 4.31 -0.74 7.98
CA THR A 57 3.09 -0.28 7.32
C THR A 57 3.11 -0.62 5.85
N SER A 58 1.94 -0.80 5.26
CA SER A 58 1.77 -0.96 3.82
C SER A 58 0.80 0.07 3.27
N ILE A 59 1.01 0.45 2.01
CA ILE A 59 0.07 1.23 1.22
C ILE A 59 -0.68 0.28 0.30
N LEU A 60 -2.01 0.27 0.37
CA LEU A 60 -2.87 -0.42 -0.59
C LEU A 60 -3.49 0.60 -1.52
N TYR A 61 -3.20 0.47 -2.81
CA TYR A 61 -3.72 1.35 -3.85
C TYR A 61 -4.80 0.65 -4.65
N PHE A 62 -6.02 1.17 -4.51
CA PHE A 62 -7.23 0.71 -5.18
C PHE A 62 -7.64 1.68 -6.29
N ILE A 63 -8.17 1.12 -7.36
CA ILE A 63 -8.80 1.84 -8.47
C ILE A 63 -10.19 1.24 -8.75
N ASP A 64 -10.94 1.86 -9.66
CA ASP A 64 -12.22 1.37 -10.14
C ASP A 64 -13.23 1.09 -9.00
N ALA A 65 -13.32 2.00 -8.03
CA ALA A 65 -14.25 1.87 -6.93
C ALA A 65 -15.71 1.71 -7.41
N HIS A 66 -16.48 0.89 -6.69
CA HIS A 66 -17.87 0.51 -6.98
C HIS A 66 -18.09 -0.28 -8.27
N LYS A 67 -17.02 -0.76 -8.92
CA LYS A 67 -17.12 -1.64 -10.09
C LYS A 67 -16.86 -3.10 -9.71
N PRO A 68 -17.47 -4.07 -10.42
CA PRO A 68 -17.16 -5.47 -10.23
C PRO A 68 -15.67 -5.72 -10.51
N ASN A 69 -15.03 -6.45 -9.60
CA ASN A 69 -13.62 -6.77 -9.70
C ASN A 69 -13.44 -8.19 -10.25
N ASN A 70 -12.80 -8.30 -11.41
CA ASN A 70 -12.42 -9.56 -12.06
C ASN A 70 -10.89 -9.77 -12.10
N GLN A 71 -10.12 -8.92 -11.39
CA GLN A 71 -8.67 -8.95 -11.38
C GLN A 71 -8.15 -10.18 -10.63
N LYS A 72 -7.19 -10.88 -11.23
CA LYS A 72 -6.51 -12.04 -10.64
C LYS A 72 -5.16 -11.72 -10.01
N GLU A 73 -4.54 -10.62 -10.43
CA GLU A 73 -3.16 -10.30 -10.09
C GLU A 73 -3.02 -8.85 -9.66
N TYR A 74 -2.20 -8.58 -8.66
CA TYR A 74 -1.86 -7.24 -8.19
C TYR A 74 -0.35 -7.14 -8.04
N TRP A 75 0.16 -5.90 -8.03
CA TRP A 75 1.59 -5.67 -7.85
C TRP A 75 1.92 -5.61 -6.36
N PHE A 76 3.02 -6.25 -5.96
CA PHE A 76 3.59 -6.11 -4.63
C PHE A 76 5.00 -5.53 -4.74
N TYR A 77 5.27 -4.46 -3.99
CA TYR A 77 6.57 -3.80 -3.97
C TYR A 77 7.05 -3.61 -2.54
N GLU A 78 8.28 -4.05 -2.26
CA GLU A 78 8.95 -3.80 -1.00
C GLU A 78 9.91 -2.61 -1.15
N VAL A 79 9.64 -1.56 -0.39
CA VAL A 79 10.52 -0.39 -0.26
C VAL A 79 11.53 -0.67 0.84
N LYS A 80 12.82 -0.52 0.54
CA LYS A 80 13.90 -0.69 1.52
C LYS A 80 14.45 0.65 1.99
N ASN A 81 14.55 1.61 1.07
CA ASN A 81 15.09 2.93 1.35
C ASN A 81 14.15 4.04 0.87
N ILE A 82 13.65 4.85 1.81
CA ILE A 82 12.78 6.00 1.55
C ILE A 82 13.55 7.32 1.37
N GLY A 83 14.89 7.29 1.36
CA GLY A 83 15.76 8.45 1.20
C GLY A 83 16.04 9.23 2.50
N VAL A 84 15.52 8.77 3.64
CA VAL A 84 15.81 9.32 4.97
C VAL A 84 16.06 8.19 5.96
N THR A 85 16.73 8.49 7.08
CA THR A 85 16.90 7.56 8.19
C THR A 85 15.54 7.20 8.80
N LEU A 86 15.43 5.97 9.30
CA LEU A 86 14.20 5.43 9.89
C LEU A 86 14.08 5.74 11.40
N ASP A 87 15.02 6.53 11.94
CA ASP A 87 14.94 7.09 13.30
C ASP A 87 14.05 8.34 13.35
N ASN A 88 13.72 8.81 14.55
CA ASN A 88 12.89 10.01 14.74
C ASN A 88 13.49 11.27 14.10
N LYS A 89 14.80 11.28 13.87
CA LYS A 89 15.51 12.45 13.32
C LYS A 89 15.32 12.59 11.80
N LYS A 90 14.91 11.54 11.09
CA LYS A 90 14.58 11.55 9.64
C LYS A 90 15.62 12.27 8.78
N ARG A 91 16.90 12.04 9.05
CA ARG A 91 18.03 12.67 8.34
C ARG A 91 18.11 12.16 6.91
N LYS A 92 18.36 13.03 5.95
CA LYS A 92 18.46 12.65 4.53
C LYS A 92 19.65 11.71 4.33
N ILE A 93 19.41 10.59 3.64
CA ILE A 93 20.46 9.65 3.24
C ILE A 93 20.89 10.02 1.82
N ILE A 94 22.21 10.13 1.61
CA ILE A 94 22.79 10.31 0.27
C ILE A 94 22.81 8.93 -0.41
N GLY A 95 22.20 8.82 -1.60
CA GLY A 95 22.21 7.57 -2.37
C GLY A 95 20.83 7.15 -2.88
N ILE A 96 20.63 5.83 -3.01
CA ILE A 96 19.46 5.23 -3.65
C ILE A 96 18.22 5.45 -2.78
N ASN A 97 17.19 6.08 -3.37
CA ASN A 97 15.85 6.17 -2.81
C ASN A 97 14.89 5.38 -3.73
N ASP A 98 14.28 4.34 -3.18
CA ASP A 98 13.39 3.45 -3.90
C ASP A 98 12.11 4.16 -4.38
N LEU A 99 11.67 5.20 -3.64
CA LEU A 99 10.50 6.01 -4.00
C LEU A 99 10.76 6.96 -5.18
N ASN A 100 12.02 7.34 -5.41
CA ASN A 100 12.40 8.31 -6.46
C ASN A 100 12.75 7.66 -7.80
N ARG A 101 12.67 6.33 -7.93
CA ARG A 101 12.98 5.65 -9.19
C ARG A 101 11.95 6.04 -10.26
N ARG A 102 12.35 6.87 -11.21
CA ARG A 102 11.60 7.07 -12.47
C ARG A 102 11.78 5.80 -13.31
N GLY A 103 10.69 5.07 -13.56
CA GLY A 103 10.70 3.83 -14.34
C GLY A 103 10.83 2.60 -13.44
N TRP A 104 9.72 2.17 -12.87
CA TRP A 104 9.64 0.96 -12.07
C TRP A 104 9.70 -0.26 -13.01
N LYS A 105 10.90 -0.80 -13.26
CA LYS A 105 11.04 -2.18 -13.77
C LYS A 105 10.87 -3.13 -12.59
N ILE A 106 9.69 -3.72 -12.50
CA ILE A 106 9.24 -4.57 -11.40
C ILE A 106 9.86 -5.96 -11.60
N LYS A 107 10.57 -6.47 -10.59
CA LYS A 107 10.95 -7.89 -10.54
C LYS A 107 9.75 -8.68 -10.02
N PHE A 108 9.28 -9.59 -10.85
CA PHE A 108 8.36 -10.66 -10.47
C PHE A 108 9.09 -11.58 -9.49
N ILE A 109 8.48 -11.85 -8.35
CA ILE A 109 8.85 -12.98 -7.47
C ILE A 109 7.96 -14.15 -7.90
#